data_AF-A0A4P8TFD1-F1
#
_entry.id   AF-A0A4P8TFD1-F1
#
_cell.length_a   1.000
_cell.length_b   1.000
_cell.length_c   1.000
_cell.angle_alpha   90.00
_cell.angle_beta   90.00
_cell.angle_gamma   90.00
#
_symmetry.space_group_name_H-M   'P 1'
#
loop_
_entity.id
_entity.type
_entity.pdbx_description
1 polymer ?
#
loop_
_entity_poly.entity_id
_entity_poly.type
_entity_poly.pdbx_seq_one_letter_code
_entity_poly.pdbx_strand_id
1 'polypeptide(L)'
;MSDSSVLLSGGHKECRKGDGQVQDDGRSGRSPQRRGQKSYAITWVLSLFLGALGADRFYLGRWRTGALKLLTFGGLYLWWLVDLVLLLVGRTRDAHGRPLVSDTPTRWASRIISSALVAGFVGLIALGSAVEPPAPADGAPTIAVQQIEEPDPTTAAPTTEAPTTEAPTTAAPTTEAPTTAAPTTAAPTTAAPTTESPGAGTALAVLAGLEEKGRAPKTGYDRELFHWRDDVDRNGCDTRNDVLRRDLTAITLKAGTDGCVVLTGTLDDPYGGEEIDFDRSDSEVDIDHVVALSDAWQTGASSWDDDTRRAFANDPLNVLAVDSGLNRQKSDGDAATWLPPAKDFRCEYVARQIAVKAKYELWVKPAEGDAMERVLGTCDGFAAVEDDDPTPDRGDGDVVTTAPEEAEPEPTTEAPEKQQSSSGGSVYYKNCTEVREAGADPIHRGEPGYAKHLDRDGDGVGCE
;
A
#
# COMPACT_ATOMS: atom_id res chain seq x y z
N MET A 1 1.92 -31.17 -73.60
CA MET A 1 0.47 -31.42 -73.82
C MET A 1 -0.13 -31.41 -72.42
N SER A 2 -0.54 -30.23 -71.96
CA SER A 2 -1.96 -29.78 -71.92
C SER A 2 -2.71 -30.55 -70.82
N ASP A 3 -3.49 -29.99 -69.90
CA ASP A 3 -4.16 -28.70 -69.73
C ASP A 3 -4.68 -28.71 -68.26
N SER A 4 -4.60 -27.61 -67.49
CA SER A 4 -5.66 -26.61 -67.26
C SER A 4 -6.93 -27.09 -66.52
N SER A 5 -7.05 -26.64 -65.26
CA SER A 5 -8.00 -25.60 -64.80
C SER A 5 -9.54 -25.78 -64.85
N VAL A 6 -10.16 -25.67 -63.64
CA VAL A 6 -11.08 -24.57 -63.19
C VAL A 6 -12.62 -24.77 -63.23
N LEU A 7 -13.29 -24.17 -62.19
CA LEU A 7 -14.72 -23.77 -61.98
C LEU A 7 -15.72 -24.80 -61.40
N LEU A 8 -16.76 -24.48 -60.58
CA LEU A 8 -17.34 -23.29 -59.93
C LEU A 8 -18.54 -23.71 -59.05
N SER A 9 -18.99 -22.84 -58.12
CA SER A 9 -20.36 -22.69 -57.56
C SER A 9 -20.91 -23.79 -56.65
N GLY A 10 -21.60 -23.54 -55.54
CA GLY A 10 -22.27 -22.36 -54.99
C GLY A 10 -23.51 -22.83 -54.19
N GLY A 11 -23.88 -22.18 -53.08
CA GLY A 11 -25.13 -22.52 -52.37
C GLY A 11 -25.29 -21.96 -50.94
N HIS A 12 -25.53 -20.65 -50.83
CA HIS A 12 -26.03 -19.98 -49.63
C HIS A 12 -27.43 -20.45 -49.20
N LYS A 13 -27.70 -20.45 -47.89
CA LYS A 13 -29.04 -20.22 -47.32
C LYS A 13 -28.97 -19.10 -46.29
N GLU A 14 -29.66 -18.01 -46.60
CA GLU A 14 -29.93 -16.87 -45.72
C GLU A 14 -31.02 -17.21 -44.68
N CYS A 15 -30.95 -16.55 -43.51
CA CYS A 15 -32.11 -16.18 -42.71
C CYS A 15 -31.89 -14.82 -42.03
N ARG A 16 -32.32 -13.79 -42.76
CA ARG A 16 -33.15 -12.64 -42.35
C ARG A 16 -32.84 -11.88 -41.04
N LYS A 17 -32.27 -10.71 -41.30
CA LYS A 17 -32.23 -9.42 -40.58
C LYS A 17 -33.58 -9.02 -39.95
N GLY A 18 -33.55 -8.65 -38.66
CA GLY A 18 -34.56 -7.83 -37.99
C GLY A 18 -33.92 -6.49 -37.64
N ASP A 19 -34.45 -5.42 -38.22
CA ASP A 19 -34.05 -4.04 -37.98
C ASP A 19 -34.48 -3.60 -36.57
N GLY A 20 -33.53 -3.11 -35.80
CA GLY A 20 -33.75 -2.39 -34.54
C GLY A 20 -32.75 -1.24 -34.47
N GLN A 21 -33.08 -0.12 -35.11
CA GLN A 21 -32.37 1.13 -34.90
C GLN A 21 -32.58 1.59 -33.45
N VAL A 22 -31.49 1.72 -32.69
CA VAL A 22 -31.44 2.63 -31.55
C VAL A 22 -30.52 3.77 -31.98
N GLN A 23 -31.15 4.86 -32.39
CA GLN A 23 -30.54 6.19 -32.35
C GLN A 23 -30.33 6.50 -30.87
N ASP A 24 -29.09 6.77 -30.46
CA ASP A 24 -28.86 7.50 -29.22
C ASP A 24 -28.19 8.82 -29.58
N ASP A 25 -28.97 9.86 -29.33
CA ASP A 25 -28.69 11.24 -29.67
C ASP A 25 -27.53 11.76 -28.83
N GLY A 26 -26.67 12.57 -29.46
CA GLY A 26 -25.69 13.38 -28.78
C GLY A 26 -26.33 14.22 -27.67
N ARG A 27 -26.14 13.80 -26.41
CA ARG A 27 -26.42 14.62 -25.23
C ARG A 27 -25.43 14.33 -24.11
N SER A 28 -24.35 15.11 -24.07
CA SER A 28 -23.53 15.44 -22.89
C SER A 28 -23.65 14.48 -21.69
N GLY A 29 -23.05 13.29 -21.78
CA GLY A 29 -23.01 12.32 -20.69
C GLY A 29 -21.77 12.52 -19.83
N ARG A 30 -21.82 13.44 -18.85
CA ARG A 30 -20.93 13.35 -17.69
C ARG A 30 -21.11 11.95 -17.09
N SER A 31 -20.01 11.21 -16.96
CA SER A 31 -19.99 9.81 -16.50
C SER A 31 -20.90 9.55 -15.28
N PRO A 32 -21.69 8.46 -15.26
CA PRO A 32 -22.66 8.16 -14.20
C PRO A 32 -22.02 8.04 -12.80
N GLN A 33 -20.72 7.69 -12.76
CA GLN A 33 -19.89 7.51 -11.55
C GLN A 33 -19.71 8.79 -10.71
N ARG A 34 -19.92 9.99 -11.27
CA ARG A 34 -19.77 11.27 -10.53
C ARG A 34 -21.02 11.72 -9.78
N ARG A 35 -22.16 11.03 -9.90
CA ARG A 35 -23.41 11.40 -9.20
C ARG A 35 -23.42 10.82 -7.78
N GLY A 36 -22.71 11.48 -6.86
CA GLY A 36 -22.81 11.18 -5.43
C GLY A 36 -21.51 11.39 -4.65
N GLN A 37 -20.36 11.40 -5.34
CA GLN A 37 -19.07 11.66 -4.73
C GLN A 37 -18.91 13.13 -4.33
N LYS A 38 -18.30 13.38 -3.18
CA LYS A 38 -18.14 14.73 -2.62
C LYS A 38 -16.90 15.40 -3.21
N SER A 39 -17.07 16.63 -3.69
CA SER A 39 -15.97 17.42 -4.24
C SER A 39 -14.98 17.86 -3.14
N TYR A 40 -13.70 17.60 -3.38
CA TYR A 40 -12.58 18.08 -2.56
C TYR A 40 -12.51 19.60 -2.56
N ALA A 41 -12.69 20.24 -3.72
CA ALA A 41 -12.65 21.69 -3.87
C ALA A 41 -13.68 22.36 -2.95
N ILE A 42 -14.92 21.85 -2.99
CA ILE A 42 -16.01 22.35 -2.14
C ILE A 42 -15.70 22.08 -0.66
N THR A 43 -15.24 20.87 -0.33
CA THR A 43 -14.88 20.53 1.05
C THR A 43 -13.77 21.43 1.60
N TRP A 44 -12.75 21.71 0.79
CA TRP A 44 -11.62 22.56 1.16
C TRP A 44 -12.05 24.02 1.36
N VAL A 45 -12.84 24.60 0.45
CA VAL A 45 -13.39 25.96 0.62
C VAL A 45 -14.28 26.05 1.86
N LEU A 46 -15.15 25.06 2.07
CA LEU A 46 -15.99 25.01 3.26
C LEU A 46 -15.17 24.87 4.54
N SER A 47 -14.10 24.07 4.54
CA SER A 47 -13.20 23.94 5.68
C SER A 47 -12.43 25.23 5.95
N LEU A 48 -12.04 25.97 4.91
CA LEU A 48 -11.26 27.20 5.06
C LEU A 48 -12.10 28.33 5.65
N PHE A 49 -13.29 28.60 5.10
CA PHE A 49 -14.10 29.76 5.48
C PHE A 49 -15.19 29.44 6.52
N LEU A 50 -15.75 28.23 6.50
CA LEU A 50 -16.85 27.82 7.38
C LEU A 50 -16.48 26.62 8.27
N GLY A 51 -15.19 26.25 8.33
CA GLY A 51 -14.77 25.06 9.07
C GLY A 51 -14.99 25.20 10.57
N ALA A 52 -14.85 26.38 11.16
CA ALA A 52 -15.15 26.60 12.58
C ALA A 52 -16.62 26.29 12.94
N LEU A 53 -17.54 26.39 11.96
CA LEU A 53 -18.95 26.03 12.11
C LEU A 53 -19.25 24.56 11.74
N GLY A 54 -18.23 23.81 11.29
CA GLY A 54 -18.33 22.40 10.89
C GLY A 54 -19.05 22.14 9.57
N ALA A 55 -19.19 23.15 8.70
CA ALA A 55 -19.86 23.03 7.41
C ALA A 55 -19.20 21.98 6.49
N ASP A 56 -17.88 21.83 6.57
CA ASP A 56 -17.11 20.81 5.88
C ASP A 56 -17.56 19.39 6.28
N ARG A 57 -17.76 19.14 7.58
CA ARG A 57 -18.19 17.83 8.08
C ARG A 57 -19.66 17.52 7.78
N PHE A 58 -20.52 18.53 7.76
CA PHE A 58 -21.90 18.38 7.28
C PHE A 58 -21.95 18.03 5.79
N TYR A 59 -21.16 18.70 4.96
CA TYR A 59 -21.07 18.43 3.53
C TYR A 59 -20.56 17.00 3.24
N LEU A 60 -19.64 16.51 4.07
CA LEU A 60 -19.14 15.13 4.03
C LEU A 60 -20.12 14.08 4.57
N GLY A 61 -21.28 14.49 5.09
CA GLY A 61 -22.30 13.59 5.64
C GLY A 61 -22.07 13.18 7.10
N ARG A 62 -21.03 13.71 7.76
CA ARG A 62 -20.69 13.42 9.17
C ARG A 62 -21.42 14.35 10.15
N TRP A 63 -22.75 14.36 10.10
CA TRP A 63 -23.59 15.31 10.83
C TRP A 63 -23.34 15.34 12.35
N ARG A 64 -23.03 14.20 12.99
CA ARG A 64 -22.72 14.14 14.43
C ARG A 64 -21.49 14.96 14.79
N THR A 65 -20.41 14.80 14.02
CA THR A 65 -19.17 15.54 14.26
C THR A 65 -19.25 16.99 13.78
N GLY A 66 -20.07 17.28 12.77
CA GLY A 66 -20.41 18.65 12.38
C GLY A 66 -21.16 19.39 13.49
N ALA A 67 -22.15 18.75 14.12
CA ALA A 67 -22.90 19.33 15.23
C ALA A 67 -22.02 19.56 16.48
N LEU A 68 -21.14 18.60 16.80
CA LEU A 68 -20.16 18.77 17.88
C LEU A 68 -19.21 19.95 17.62
N LYS A 69 -18.70 20.08 16.39
CA LYS A 69 -17.84 21.20 15.97
C LYS A 69 -18.58 22.53 16.06
N LEU A 70 -19.86 22.56 15.66
CA LEU A 70 -20.69 23.76 15.77
C LEU A 70 -20.96 24.18 17.23
N LEU A 71 -21.31 23.24 18.11
CA LEU A 71 -21.56 23.52 19.54
C LEU A 71 -20.30 23.96 20.28
N THR A 72 -19.12 23.54 19.81
CA THR A 72 -17.83 23.91 20.39
C THR A 72 -17.18 25.10 19.69
N PHE A 73 -17.86 25.76 18.75
CA PHE A 73 -17.31 26.82 17.88
C PHE A 73 -15.95 26.42 17.28
N GLY A 74 -15.88 25.20 16.74
CA GLY A 74 -14.67 24.64 16.16
C GLY A 74 -13.63 24.18 17.18
N GLY A 75 -14.02 24.01 18.45
CA GLY A 75 -13.14 23.61 19.54
C GLY A 75 -11.97 24.58 19.72
N LEU A 76 -12.26 25.89 19.81
CA LEU A 76 -11.25 26.97 19.85
C LEU A 76 -10.29 26.92 18.64
N TYR A 77 -10.83 26.72 17.44
CA TYR A 77 -10.09 26.57 16.17
C TYR A 77 -9.18 25.33 16.05
N LEU A 78 -9.05 24.51 17.09
CA LEU A 78 -8.22 23.30 17.02
C LEU A 78 -8.81 22.26 16.04
N TRP A 79 -10.14 22.11 16.01
CA TRP A 79 -10.79 21.21 15.06
C TRP A 79 -10.71 21.74 13.61
N TRP A 80 -10.70 23.06 13.45
CA TRP A 80 -10.49 23.69 12.15
C TRP A 80 -9.09 23.40 11.61
N LEU A 81 -8.06 23.50 12.47
CA LEU A 81 -6.68 23.17 12.11
C LEU A 81 -6.52 21.68 11.74
N VAL A 82 -7.09 20.78 12.54
CA VAL A 82 -7.04 19.33 12.28
C VAL A 82 -7.67 19.01 10.92
N ASP A 83 -8.82 19.60 10.58
CA ASP A 83 -9.49 19.33 9.30
C ASP A 83 -8.68 19.88 8.10
N LEU A 84 -8.02 21.04 8.24
CA LEU A 84 -7.09 21.54 7.22
C LEU A 84 -5.86 20.63 7.05
N VAL A 85 -5.31 20.10 8.13
CA VAL A 85 -4.19 19.13 8.08
C VAL A 85 -4.63 17.81 7.46
N LEU A 86 -5.82 17.30 7.79
CA LEU A 86 -6.36 16.09 7.19
C LEU A 86 -6.67 16.26 5.70
N LEU A 87 -7.08 17.45 5.27
CA LEU A 87 -7.25 17.79 3.85
C LEU A 87 -5.91 17.98 3.12
N LEU A 88 -4.88 18.48 3.82
CA LEU A 88 -3.52 18.66 3.30
C LEU A 88 -2.85 17.31 3.02
N VAL A 89 -2.91 16.39 3.98
CA VAL A 89 -2.35 15.03 3.90
C VAL A 89 -3.21 14.12 3.02
N GLY A 90 -4.41 14.56 2.61
CA GLY A 90 -5.29 13.80 1.72
C GLY A 90 -6.00 12.63 2.41
N ARG A 91 -6.08 12.62 3.75
CA ARG A 91 -6.76 11.56 4.54
C ARG A 91 -8.25 11.82 4.77
N THR A 92 -8.79 12.89 4.19
CA THR A 92 -10.21 13.23 4.35
C THR A 92 -11.07 12.40 3.42
N ARG A 93 -11.96 11.59 4.00
CA ARG A 93 -12.99 10.79 3.30
C ARG A 93 -14.39 11.35 3.54
N ASP A 94 -15.39 10.92 2.78
CA ASP A 94 -16.81 11.19 3.09
C ASP A 94 -17.34 10.26 4.21
N ALA A 95 -18.63 10.35 4.56
CA ALA A 95 -19.27 9.51 5.57
C ALA A 95 -19.35 8.01 5.19
N HIS A 96 -19.14 7.68 3.92
CA HIS A 96 -19.14 6.31 3.38
C HIS A 96 -17.72 5.81 3.11
N GLY A 97 -16.69 6.51 3.58
CA GLY A 97 -15.29 6.12 3.40
C GLY A 97 -14.70 6.45 2.03
N ARG A 98 -15.45 7.07 1.12
CA ARG A 98 -14.98 7.36 -0.25
C ARG A 98 -14.04 8.57 -0.28
N PRO A 99 -13.03 8.57 -1.16
CA PRO A 99 -12.15 9.72 -1.35
C PRO A 99 -12.90 10.90 -1.99
N LEU A 100 -12.38 12.10 -1.77
CA LEU A 100 -12.93 13.32 -2.36
C LEU A 100 -12.42 13.53 -3.78
N VAL A 101 -13.35 13.75 -4.71
CA VAL A 101 -13.05 14.00 -6.12
C VAL A 101 -12.44 15.37 -6.26
N SER A 102 -11.32 15.46 -6.98
CA SER A 102 -10.58 16.70 -7.16
C SER A 102 -9.85 16.70 -8.48
N ASP A 103 -9.65 17.88 -9.02
CA ASP A 103 -8.73 18.08 -10.13
C ASP A 103 -7.33 18.43 -9.57
N THR A 104 -6.27 17.91 -10.19
CA THR A 104 -4.86 18.11 -9.82
C THR A 104 -4.47 19.56 -9.48
N PRO A 105 -4.89 20.59 -10.26
CA PRO A 105 -4.54 21.98 -9.92
C PRO A 105 -5.15 22.45 -8.61
N THR A 106 -6.37 22.02 -8.27
CA THR A 106 -7.02 22.40 -7.00
C THR A 106 -6.32 21.76 -5.80
N ARG A 107 -5.82 20.53 -5.94
CA ARG A 107 -5.04 19.87 -4.88
C ARG A 107 -3.69 20.53 -4.63
N TRP A 108 -3.05 21.04 -5.68
CA TRP A 108 -1.78 21.73 -5.53
C TRP A 108 -1.96 23.11 -4.87
N ALA A 109 -2.95 23.89 -5.33
CA ALA A 109 -3.29 25.18 -4.73
C ALA A 109 -3.73 25.06 -3.26
N SER A 110 -4.56 24.06 -2.95
CA SER A 110 -5.00 23.81 -1.56
C SER A 110 -3.84 23.48 -0.64
N ARG A 111 -2.84 22.72 -1.12
CA ARG A 111 -1.67 22.35 -0.33
C ARG A 111 -0.80 23.54 0.04
N ILE A 112 -0.56 24.44 -0.91
CA ILE A 112 0.25 25.64 -0.67
C ILE A 112 -0.45 26.56 0.34
N ILE A 113 -1.72 26.87 0.10
CA ILE A 113 -2.50 27.79 0.94
C ILE A 113 -2.70 27.20 2.35
N SER A 114 -3.07 25.92 2.45
CA SER A 114 -3.30 25.29 3.75
C SER A 114 -2.00 25.11 4.54
N SER A 115 -0.87 24.83 3.89
CA SER A 115 0.44 24.75 4.58
C SER A 115 0.86 26.11 5.16
N ALA A 116 0.69 27.20 4.41
CA ALA A 116 0.99 28.55 4.89
C ALA A 116 0.10 28.94 6.09
N LEU A 117 -1.20 28.63 6.03
CA LEU A 117 -2.14 28.90 7.12
C LEU A 117 -1.86 28.06 8.37
N VAL A 118 -1.57 26.76 8.21
CA VAL A 118 -1.21 25.87 9.31
C VAL A 118 0.08 26.34 9.99
N ALA A 119 1.12 26.66 9.21
CA ALA A 119 2.39 27.16 9.74
C ALA A 119 2.21 28.50 10.48
N GLY A 120 1.44 29.43 9.91
CA GLY A 120 1.13 30.71 10.55
C GLY A 120 0.36 30.55 11.86
N PHE A 121 -0.64 29.67 11.90
CA PHE A 121 -1.44 29.41 13.09
C PHE A 121 -0.63 28.74 14.21
N VAL A 122 0.22 27.76 13.87
CA VAL A 122 1.13 27.11 14.84
C VAL A 122 2.18 28.10 15.37
N GLY A 123 2.72 28.96 14.50
CA GLY A 123 3.65 30.02 14.90
C GLY A 123 3.01 31.04 15.85
N LEU A 124 1.74 31.39 15.63
CA LEU A 124 1.00 32.32 16.50
C LEU A 124 0.79 31.74 17.91
N ILE A 125 0.51 30.43 18.02
CA ILE A 125 0.39 29.74 19.31
C ILE A 125 1.75 29.72 20.03
N ALA A 126 2.84 29.46 19.31
CA ALA A 126 4.18 29.44 19.89
C ALA A 126 4.64 30.82 20.40
N LEU A 127 4.30 31.90 19.69
CA LEU A 127 4.65 33.28 20.06
C LEU A 127 3.84 33.82 21.26
N GLY A 128 2.66 33.27 21.53
CA GLY A 128 1.84 33.64 22.70
C GLY A 128 2.42 33.26 24.06
N SER A 129 3.55 32.52 24.10
CA SER A 129 4.20 32.05 25.34
C SER A 129 5.39 32.92 25.78
N ALA A 130 5.75 33.96 25.02
CA ALA A 130 6.86 34.86 25.33
C ALA A 130 6.37 36.20 25.91
N VAL A 131 5.83 36.16 27.13
CA VAL A 131 5.76 37.34 27.99
C VAL A 131 6.60 37.02 29.22
N GLU A 132 7.91 37.29 29.12
CA GLU A 132 8.81 37.27 30.28
C GLU A 132 8.47 38.47 31.19
N PRO A 133 8.32 38.25 32.52
CA PRO A 133 8.23 39.37 33.45
C PRO A 133 9.57 40.13 33.48
N PRO A 134 9.55 41.47 33.61
CA PRO A 134 10.78 42.25 33.58
C PRO A 134 11.67 41.92 34.79
N ALA A 135 12.97 41.77 34.52
CA ALA A 135 14.01 41.52 35.52
C ALA A 135 14.11 42.67 36.54
N PRO A 136 14.46 42.39 37.81
CA PRO A 136 14.64 43.43 38.81
C PRO A 136 15.91 44.23 38.51
N ALA A 137 15.83 45.56 38.63
CA ALA A 137 16.98 46.44 38.53
C ALA A 137 17.76 46.43 39.86
N ASP A 138 19.01 46.00 39.82
CA ASP A 138 19.96 46.16 40.93
C ASP A 138 20.34 47.64 41.08
N GLY A 139 19.94 48.25 42.18
CA GLY A 139 20.36 49.60 42.52
C GLY A 139 19.65 50.21 43.72
N ALA A 140 20.00 49.79 44.95
CA ALA A 140 19.87 50.64 46.14
C ALA A 140 20.81 50.18 47.28
N PRO A 141 21.35 51.12 48.08
CA PRO A 141 22.49 50.88 48.97
C PRO A 141 22.10 50.36 50.36
N THR A 142 23.10 49.75 51.00
CA THR A 142 23.12 49.33 52.41
C THR A 142 22.72 50.45 53.38
N ILE A 143 21.67 50.24 54.17
CA ILE A 143 21.50 50.87 55.49
C ILE A 143 21.20 49.78 56.52
N ALA A 144 21.95 49.84 57.62
CA ALA A 144 21.86 48.95 58.74
C ALA A 144 20.84 49.43 59.80
N VAL A 145 20.36 48.43 60.56
CA VAL A 145 19.75 48.48 61.91
C VAL A 145 18.26 48.87 62.00
N GLN A 146 17.39 47.91 62.32
CA GLN A 146 16.80 47.78 63.66
C GLN A 146 16.03 46.46 63.86
N GLN A 147 16.14 45.97 65.08
CA GLN A 147 15.69 44.73 65.71
C GLN A 147 14.21 44.84 66.15
N ILE A 148 13.48 43.70 66.25
CA ILE A 148 12.35 43.32 67.16
C ILE A 148 11.80 41.98 66.58
N GLU A 149 12.10 40.78 67.10
CA GLU A 149 11.58 40.04 68.28
C GLU A 149 10.43 39.04 67.94
N GLU A 150 10.80 37.73 67.89
CA GLU A 150 10.09 36.46 68.19
C GLU A 150 8.73 36.06 67.55
N PRO A 151 8.29 34.76 67.58
CA PRO A 151 8.99 33.49 67.86
C PRO A 151 8.74 32.34 66.83
N ASP A 152 9.51 31.26 67.00
CA ASP A 152 9.41 29.91 66.40
C ASP A 152 8.00 29.26 66.54
N PRO A 153 7.59 28.31 65.66
CA PRO A 153 8.06 26.92 65.84
C PRO A 153 8.25 26.06 64.57
N THR A 154 9.30 25.24 64.63
CA THR A 154 9.35 23.78 64.37
C THR A 154 8.38 23.19 63.34
N THR A 155 8.91 22.63 62.25
CA THR A 155 8.33 21.45 61.58
C THR A 155 9.43 20.57 61.01
N ALA A 156 9.40 19.29 61.42
CA ALA A 156 10.37 18.25 61.13
C ALA A 156 10.23 17.68 59.69
N ALA A 157 11.36 17.22 59.14
CA ALA A 157 11.44 16.51 57.87
C ALA A 157 10.96 15.05 58.00
N PRO A 158 10.35 14.45 56.95
CA PRO A 158 10.10 13.01 56.92
C PRO A 158 11.28 12.23 56.32
N THR A 159 11.82 11.30 57.11
CA THR A 159 12.65 10.18 56.66
C THR A 159 11.74 8.96 56.47
N THR A 160 11.81 8.30 55.31
CA THR A 160 11.08 7.04 55.04
C THR A 160 12.08 5.89 54.98
N GLU A 161 11.91 4.92 55.88
CA GLU A 161 12.69 3.69 55.98
C GLU A 161 12.12 2.58 55.07
N ALA A 162 13.00 1.67 54.65
CA ALA A 162 12.71 0.50 53.84
C ALA A 162 12.08 -0.64 54.66
N PRO A 163 11.21 -1.50 54.08
CA PRO A 163 10.62 -2.62 54.80
C PRO A 163 11.54 -3.86 54.82
N THR A 164 11.79 -4.36 56.02
CA THR A 164 12.36 -5.68 56.33
C THR A 164 11.22 -6.69 56.48
N THR A 165 11.25 -7.78 55.71
CA THR A 165 10.29 -8.90 55.84
C THR A 165 10.98 -10.09 56.49
N GLU A 166 10.46 -10.52 57.64
CA GLU A 166 10.92 -11.69 58.40
C GLU A 166 10.46 -13.01 57.78
N ALA A 167 11.31 -14.03 57.90
CA ALA A 167 11.05 -15.40 57.47
C ALA A 167 10.25 -16.19 58.53
N PRO A 168 9.22 -16.99 58.16
CA PRO A 168 8.52 -17.83 59.12
C PRO A 168 9.28 -19.13 59.40
N THR A 169 9.57 -19.37 60.68
CA THR A 169 9.99 -20.66 61.23
C THR A 169 8.75 -21.50 61.50
N THR A 170 8.66 -22.70 60.91
CA THR A 170 7.61 -23.69 61.23
C THR A 170 8.27 -25.02 61.62
N ALA A 171 7.84 -25.54 62.77
CA ALA A 171 8.36 -26.72 63.44
C ALA A 171 7.98 -28.04 62.74
N ALA A 172 8.87 -29.02 62.85
CA ALA A 172 8.70 -30.37 62.33
C ALA A 172 7.72 -31.22 63.17
N PRO A 173 6.86 -32.04 62.54
CA PRO A 173 6.21 -33.15 63.21
C PRO A 173 6.95 -34.48 62.96
N THR A 174 7.23 -35.21 64.05
CA THR A 174 7.57 -36.63 64.05
C THR A 174 6.28 -37.44 64.04
N THR A 175 6.12 -38.38 63.11
CA THR A 175 5.06 -39.42 63.18
C THR A 175 5.55 -40.71 62.51
N GLU A 176 5.24 -41.82 63.18
CA GLU A 176 5.77 -43.16 63.03
C GLU A 176 5.36 -43.88 61.73
N ALA A 177 6.18 -44.87 61.35
CA ALA A 177 5.96 -45.74 60.20
C ALA A 177 4.99 -46.90 60.52
N PRO A 178 3.94 -47.12 59.70
CA PRO A 178 3.26 -48.41 59.65
C PRO A 178 3.84 -49.28 58.52
N THR A 179 4.29 -50.49 58.89
CA THR A 179 4.48 -51.61 57.97
C THR A 179 3.13 -52.15 57.54
N THR A 180 2.84 -52.20 56.24
CA THR A 180 1.71 -52.97 55.67
C THR A 180 2.10 -53.52 54.29
N ALA A 181 1.76 -54.79 54.09
CA ALA A 181 2.22 -55.66 53.02
C ALA A 181 1.73 -55.26 51.62
N ALA A 182 2.55 -55.58 50.62
CA ALA A 182 2.30 -55.35 49.20
C ALA A 182 1.16 -56.23 48.65
N PRO A 183 0.16 -55.65 47.97
CA PRO A 183 -0.63 -56.37 46.98
C PRO A 183 0.00 -56.16 45.59
N THR A 184 0.42 -57.26 44.95
CA THR A 184 0.72 -57.31 43.52
C THR A 184 -0.55 -57.04 42.73
N THR A 185 -0.67 -55.81 42.21
CA THR A 185 -1.66 -55.45 41.18
C THR A 185 -0.90 -55.24 39.88
N ALA A 186 -1.31 -55.90 38.81
CA ALA A 186 -0.73 -55.76 37.48
C ALA A 186 -0.74 -54.28 37.08
N ALA A 187 0.41 -53.76 36.65
CA ALA A 187 0.54 -52.41 36.14
C ALA A 187 -0.45 -52.23 34.96
N PRO A 188 -1.33 -51.22 34.98
CA PRO A 188 -1.93 -50.78 33.72
C PRO A 188 -0.78 -50.29 32.85
N THR A 189 -0.65 -50.86 31.66
CA THR A 189 0.09 -50.22 30.57
C THR A 189 -0.71 -48.97 30.20
N THR A 190 -0.52 -47.90 30.96
CA THR A 190 -0.75 -46.56 30.48
C THR A 190 0.25 -46.38 29.36
N ALA A 191 -0.24 -46.45 28.11
CA ALA A 191 0.50 -45.86 27.01
C ALA A 191 0.89 -44.46 27.49
N ALA A 192 2.21 -44.18 27.49
CA ALA A 192 2.66 -42.82 27.72
C ALA A 192 1.79 -41.91 26.85
N PRO A 193 1.31 -40.75 27.35
CA PRO A 193 0.78 -39.77 26.43
C PRO A 193 1.91 -39.56 25.41
N THR A 194 1.63 -39.90 24.16
CA THR A 194 2.34 -39.29 23.07
C THR A 194 2.01 -37.82 23.24
N THR A 195 2.87 -37.09 23.94
CA THR A 195 2.99 -35.66 23.74
C THR A 195 3.37 -35.55 22.28
N GLU A 196 2.39 -35.42 21.40
CA GLU A 196 2.65 -34.78 20.12
C GLU A 196 3.35 -33.48 20.48
N SER A 197 4.59 -33.35 20.04
CA SER A 197 5.31 -32.09 20.13
C SER A 197 4.37 -31.04 19.53
N PRO A 198 3.86 -30.07 20.31
CA PRO A 198 3.05 -29.01 19.73
C PRO A 198 4.01 -28.22 18.84
N GLY A 199 3.97 -28.45 17.53
CA GLY A 199 4.70 -27.59 16.61
C GLY A 199 5.37 -28.22 15.39
N ALA A 200 5.53 -29.54 15.25
CA ALA A 200 6.09 -30.07 14.00
C ALA A 200 5.17 -29.72 12.82
N GLY A 201 5.58 -28.78 11.96
CA GLY A 201 4.78 -28.27 10.83
C GLY A 201 4.01 -26.96 11.09
N THR A 202 4.19 -26.28 12.22
CA THR A 202 3.58 -24.95 12.48
C THR A 202 4.54 -23.81 12.11
N ALA A 203 4.00 -22.65 11.74
CA ALA A 203 4.82 -21.46 11.47
C ALA A 203 5.62 -21.01 12.70
N LEU A 204 5.06 -21.14 13.91
CA LEU A 204 5.75 -20.83 15.17
C LEU A 204 6.97 -21.73 15.40
N ALA A 205 6.90 -23.01 15.05
CA ALA A 205 8.04 -23.90 15.18
C ALA A 205 9.14 -23.61 14.16
N VAL A 206 8.76 -23.22 12.93
CA VAL A 206 9.74 -22.75 11.94
C VAL A 206 10.42 -21.48 12.42
N LEU A 207 9.66 -20.51 12.97
CA LEU A 207 10.20 -19.29 13.56
C LEU A 207 11.21 -19.58 14.68
N ALA A 208 10.90 -20.52 15.57
CA ALA A 208 11.81 -20.92 16.66
C ALA A 208 13.13 -21.53 16.17
N GLY A 209 13.19 -21.97 14.91
CA GLY A 209 14.41 -22.47 14.26
C GLY A 209 15.19 -21.42 13.49
N LEU A 210 14.65 -20.23 13.25
CA LEU A 210 15.35 -19.15 12.55
C LEU A 210 16.42 -18.53 13.46
N GLU A 211 17.54 -18.16 12.85
CA GLU A 211 18.56 -17.39 13.57
C GLU A 211 18.03 -16.00 13.92
N GLU A 212 18.33 -15.50 15.12
CA GLU A 212 17.98 -14.15 15.55
C GLU A 212 19.22 -13.27 15.64
N LYS A 213 19.24 -12.16 14.88
CA LYS A 213 20.35 -11.19 14.84
C LYS A 213 19.85 -9.77 14.63
N GLY A 214 20.69 -8.80 14.98
CA GLY A 214 20.44 -7.39 14.66
C GLY A 214 20.43 -7.10 13.16
N ARG A 215 19.96 -5.90 12.80
CA ARG A 215 19.96 -5.39 11.42
C ARG A 215 21.40 -5.16 10.94
N ALA A 216 21.79 -5.77 9.82
CA ALA A 216 23.07 -5.47 9.17
C ALA A 216 23.01 -4.14 8.37
N PRO A 217 24.16 -3.53 8.02
CA PRO A 217 24.19 -2.32 7.21
C PRO A 217 23.59 -2.53 5.81
N LYS A 218 22.96 -1.48 5.27
CA LYS A 218 22.45 -1.44 3.88
C LYS A 218 23.54 -1.07 2.85
N THR A 219 24.81 -1.02 3.26
CA THR A 219 25.93 -0.66 2.37
C THR A 219 26.00 -1.63 1.19
N GLY A 220 26.14 -1.08 -0.02
CA GLY A 220 26.24 -1.86 -1.25
C GLY A 220 24.90 -2.41 -1.77
N TYR A 221 23.79 -2.15 -1.07
CA TYR A 221 22.47 -2.54 -1.56
C TYR A 221 22.12 -1.78 -2.84
N ASP A 222 21.71 -2.54 -3.84
CA ASP A 222 21.17 -2.09 -5.11
C ASP A 222 20.06 -3.08 -5.49
N ARG A 223 18.89 -2.57 -5.89
CA ARG A 223 17.72 -3.42 -6.14
C ARG A 223 17.91 -4.24 -7.41
N GLU A 224 18.67 -3.72 -8.35
CA GLU A 224 18.90 -4.28 -9.67
C GLU A 224 19.72 -5.57 -9.59
N LEU A 225 20.50 -5.76 -8.52
CA LEU A 225 21.22 -6.99 -8.19
C LEU A 225 20.30 -8.21 -7.95
N PHE A 226 19.00 -8.02 -7.83
CA PHE A 226 18.04 -9.09 -7.58
C PHE A 226 17.37 -9.61 -8.87
N HIS A 227 17.63 -9.00 -10.03
CA HIS A 227 17.11 -9.48 -11.32
C HIS A 227 15.58 -9.74 -11.30
N TRP A 228 14.82 -8.73 -10.84
CA TRP A 228 13.37 -8.80 -10.74
C TRP A 228 12.69 -8.78 -12.12
N ARG A 229 11.63 -9.60 -12.28
CA ARG A 229 10.88 -9.84 -13.54
C ARG A 229 11.66 -10.63 -14.57
N ASP A 230 12.51 -11.50 -14.08
CA ASP A 230 13.12 -12.49 -14.92
C ASP A 230 12.13 -13.64 -15.18
N ASP A 231 12.26 -14.27 -16.34
CA ASP A 231 11.63 -15.55 -16.63
C ASP A 231 12.49 -16.64 -15.96
N VAL A 232 12.10 -17.09 -14.77
CA VAL A 232 12.90 -18.01 -13.96
C VAL A 232 12.57 -19.48 -14.21
N ASP A 233 11.34 -19.78 -14.60
CA ASP A 233 10.87 -21.13 -14.94
C ASP A 233 10.99 -21.45 -16.45
N ARG A 234 11.37 -20.44 -17.26
CA ARG A 234 11.54 -20.52 -18.71
C ARG A 234 10.23 -20.81 -19.44
N ASN A 235 9.13 -20.34 -18.87
CA ASN A 235 7.80 -20.39 -19.46
C ASN A 235 7.54 -19.20 -20.42
N GLY A 236 8.54 -18.39 -20.76
CA GLY A 236 8.41 -17.27 -21.69
C GLY A 236 7.67 -16.05 -21.14
N CYS A 237 7.14 -16.12 -19.93
CA CYS A 237 6.53 -15.01 -19.22
C CYS A 237 7.52 -14.44 -18.20
N ASP A 238 7.43 -13.13 -17.94
CA ASP A 238 8.15 -12.57 -16.79
C ASP A 238 7.41 -12.94 -15.50
N THR A 239 8.15 -13.00 -14.39
CA THR A 239 7.56 -13.32 -13.08
C THR A 239 6.39 -12.42 -12.70
N ARG A 240 6.35 -11.16 -13.17
CA ARG A 240 5.18 -10.30 -12.90
C ARG A 240 3.92 -10.89 -13.51
N ASN A 241 3.98 -11.30 -14.78
CA ASN A 241 2.81 -11.85 -15.43
C ASN A 241 2.45 -13.23 -14.87
N ASP A 242 3.41 -14.03 -14.43
CA ASP A 242 3.11 -15.28 -13.73
C ASP A 242 2.31 -15.04 -12.45
N VAL A 243 2.74 -14.07 -11.64
CA VAL A 243 2.02 -13.68 -10.42
C VAL A 243 0.65 -13.10 -10.73
N LEU A 244 0.52 -12.24 -11.74
CA LEU A 244 -0.79 -11.71 -12.14
C LEU A 244 -1.73 -12.80 -12.64
N ARG A 245 -1.22 -13.83 -13.33
CA ARG A 245 -2.03 -14.97 -13.77
C ARG A 245 -2.46 -15.87 -12.62
N ARG A 246 -1.62 -15.99 -11.57
CA ARG A 246 -1.91 -16.75 -10.36
C ARG A 246 -2.93 -16.04 -9.46
N ASP A 247 -2.75 -14.74 -9.25
CA ASP A 247 -3.46 -13.99 -8.21
C ASP A 247 -4.72 -13.28 -8.71
N LEU A 248 -4.84 -13.00 -10.01
CA LEU A 248 -6.03 -12.37 -10.57
C LEU A 248 -7.04 -13.39 -11.07
N THR A 249 -8.31 -13.04 -10.96
CA THR A 249 -9.43 -13.73 -11.61
C THR A 249 -9.94 -12.93 -12.80
N ALA A 250 -10.80 -13.55 -13.62
CA ALA A 250 -11.46 -12.89 -14.76
C ALA A 250 -10.48 -12.16 -15.72
N ILE A 251 -9.35 -12.79 -16.01
CA ILE A 251 -8.24 -12.15 -16.73
C ILE A 251 -8.48 -12.01 -18.24
N THR A 252 -8.03 -10.89 -18.81
CA THR A 252 -7.88 -10.72 -20.26
C THR A 252 -6.41 -10.75 -20.62
N LEU A 253 -6.05 -11.57 -21.61
CA LEU A 253 -4.68 -11.73 -22.08
C LEU A 253 -4.46 -11.00 -23.42
N LYS A 254 -3.26 -10.46 -23.61
CA LYS A 254 -2.86 -9.87 -24.89
C LYS A 254 -2.64 -10.96 -25.93
N ALA A 255 -3.33 -10.86 -27.06
CA ALA A 255 -3.08 -11.70 -28.23
C ALA A 255 -1.62 -11.62 -28.69
N GLY A 256 -1.10 -12.72 -29.25
CA GLY A 256 0.28 -12.80 -29.75
C GLY A 256 1.36 -12.82 -28.67
N THR A 257 1.01 -13.05 -27.39
CA THR A 257 1.98 -13.14 -26.28
C THR A 257 2.08 -14.52 -25.65
N ASP A 258 1.60 -15.56 -26.35
CA ASP A 258 1.56 -16.95 -25.88
C ASP A 258 0.94 -17.12 -24.48
N GLY A 259 -0.04 -16.25 -24.17
CA GLY A 259 -0.75 -16.25 -22.90
C GLY A 259 -0.03 -15.53 -21.75
N CYS A 260 1.10 -14.85 -21.99
CA CYS A 260 1.84 -14.21 -20.93
C CYS A 260 1.24 -12.89 -20.48
N VAL A 261 1.01 -11.94 -21.39
CA VAL A 261 0.74 -10.57 -20.96
C VAL A 261 -0.70 -10.40 -20.49
N VAL A 262 -0.88 -10.22 -19.18
CA VAL A 262 -2.17 -9.87 -18.58
C VAL A 262 -2.46 -8.39 -18.83
N LEU A 263 -3.64 -8.12 -19.41
CA LEU A 263 -4.15 -6.79 -19.72
C LEU A 263 -5.12 -6.29 -18.65
N THR A 264 -6.06 -7.13 -18.24
CA THR A 264 -7.02 -6.82 -17.18
C THR A 264 -7.30 -8.04 -16.32
N GLY A 265 -7.89 -7.84 -15.15
CA GLY A 265 -8.37 -8.89 -14.25
C GLY A 265 -8.93 -8.28 -12.99
N THR A 266 -9.30 -9.13 -12.03
CA THR A 266 -9.83 -8.70 -10.73
C THR A 266 -8.99 -9.33 -9.63
N LEU A 267 -8.44 -8.49 -8.75
CA LEU A 267 -7.66 -8.90 -7.59
C LEU A 267 -8.53 -8.88 -6.34
N ASP A 268 -8.64 -10.01 -5.65
CA ASP A 268 -9.05 -10.02 -4.24
C ASP A 268 -7.83 -9.64 -3.38
N ASP A 269 -7.65 -8.34 -3.07
CA ASP A 269 -6.40 -7.84 -2.49
C ASP A 269 -6.17 -8.40 -1.08
N PRO A 270 -5.10 -9.18 -0.85
CA PRO A 270 -4.87 -9.80 0.45
C PRO A 270 -4.46 -8.77 1.52
N TYR A 271 -3.94 -7.59 1.13
CA TYR A 271 -3.48 -6.59 2.09
C TYR A 271 -4.59 -5.71 2.65
N GLY A 272 -5.48 -5.22 1.77
CA GLY A 272 -6.61 -4.37 2.08
C GLY A 272 -7.90 -5.14 2.36
N GLY A 273 -8.04 -6.35 1.82
CA GLY A 273 -9.27 -7.15 1.87
C GLY A 273 -10.38 -6.59 0.97
N GLU A 274 -10.03 -5.75 -0.01
CA GLU A 274 -10.94 -5.14 -0.97
C GLU A 274 -10.68 -5.73 -2.37
N GLU A 275 -11.71 -5.77 -3.21
CA GLU A 275 -11.56 -6.18 -4.61
C GLU A 275 -11.04 -4.99 -5.44
N ILE A 276 -10.04 -5.22 -6.30
CA ILE A 276 -9.40 -4.20 -7.15
C ILE A 276 -9.45 -4.66 -8.61
N ASP A 277 -10.02 -3.83 -9.47
CA ASP A 277 -9.93 -4.02 -10.92
C ASP A 277 -8.51 -3.71 -11.39
N PHE A 278 -7.83 -4.72 -11.93
CA PHE A 278 -6.56 -4.56 -12.61
C PHE A 278 -6.80 -4.12 -14.05
N ASP A 279 -6.22 -2.97 -14.42
CA ASP A 279 -6.04 -2.54 -15.81
C ASP A 279 -4.57 -2.19 -16.01
N ARG A 280 -3.90 -2.83 -16.98
CA ARG A 280 -2.48 -2.64 -17.23
C ARG A 280 -2.11 -1.19 -17.57
N SER A 281 -3.02 -0.42 -18.16
CA SER A 281 -2.81 0.97 -18.56
C SER A 281 -2.95 1.98 -17.42
N ASP A 282 -3.70 1.63 -16.36
CA ASP A 282 -3.93 2.45 -15.16
C ASP A 282 -4.07 1.57 -13.92
N SER A 283 -2.98 0.87 -13.58
CA SER A 283 -2.99 -0.19 -12.56
C SER A 283 -2.83 0.37 -11.14
N GLU A 284 -3.76 0.02 -10.26
CA GLU A 284 -3.62 0.19 -8.81
C GLU A 284 -2.99 -1.05 -8.13
N VAL A 285 -2.62 -2.08 -8.90
CA VAL A 285 -1.98 -3.32 -8.42
C VAL A 285 -0.45 -3.31 -8.64
N ASP A 286 0.29 -3.57 -7.57
CA ASP A 286 1.73 -3.85 -7.61
C ASP A 286 2.01 -5.32 -7.29
N ILE A 287 3.20 -5.80 -7.65
CA ILE A 287 3.70 -7.09 -7.14
C ILE A 287 4.65 -6.76 -5.99
N ASP A 288 4.28 -7.14 -4.77
CA ASP A 288 5.08 -6.93 -3.56
C ASP A 288 5.98 -8.13 -3.30
N HIS A 289 7.17 -7.84 -2.76
CA HIS A 289 8.05 -8.82 -2.12
C HIS A 289 7.66 -8.93 -0.65
N VAL A 290 6.99 -10.02 -0.27
CA VAL A 290 6.46 -10.26 1.09
C VAL A 290 7.56 -10.03 2.13
N VAL A 291 8.75 -10.61 1.91
CA VAL A 291 10.00 -10.15 2.52
C VAL A 291 10.69 -9.18 1.55
N ALA A 292 10.71 -7.89 1.90
CA ALA A 292 11.25 -6.86 1.02
C ALA A 292 12.73 -7.08 0.68
N LEU A 293 13.13 -6.82 -0.57
CA LEU A 293 14.51 -7.02 -1.05
C LEU A 293 15.56 -6.29 -0.17
N SER A 294 15.23 -5.07 0.26
CA SER A 294 16.11 -4.29 1.15
C SER A 294 16.17 -4.86 2.56
N ASP A 295 15.11 -5.51 3.05
CA ASP A 295 15.13 -6.18 4.34
C ASP A 295 15.98 -7.45 4.27
N ALA A 296 15.78 -8.25 3.22
CA ALA A 296 16.58 -9.43 2.93
C ALA A 296 18.08 -9.10 2.88
N TRP A 297 18.48 -8.01 2.22
CA TRP A 297 19.89 -7.55 2.20
C TRP A 297 20.49 -7.38 3.60
N GLN A 298 19.71 -6.78 4.50
CA GLN A 298 20.12 -6.49 5.88
C GLN A 298 19.94 -7.69 6.82
N THR A 299 19.39 -8.80 6.32
CA THR A 299 19.11 -10.03 7.07
C THR A 299 19.74 -11.29 6.46
N GLY A 300 20.64 -11.15 5.48
CA GLY A 300 21.45 -12.25 4.94
C GLY A 300 21.81 -12.13 3.47
N ALA A 301 20.98 -11.47 2.66
CA ALA A 301 21.14 -11.47 1.21
C ALA A 301 22.37 -10.72 0.69
N SER A 302 23.01 -9.89 1.51
CA SER A 302 24.27 -9.21 1.14
C SER A 302 25.44 -10.16 0.88
N SER A 303 25.39 -11.40 1.38
CA SER A 303 26.40 -12.43 1.12
C SER A 303 26.04 -13.41 0.01
N TRP A 304 24.85 -13.28 -0.59
CA TRP A 304 24.40 -14.21 -1.63
C TRP A 304 25.08 -13.99 -2.98
N ASP A 305 25.27 -15.10 -3.68
CA ASP A 305 25.54 -15.05 -5.11
C ASP A 305 24.34 -14.50 -5.91
N ASP A 306 24.57 -14.31 -7.21
CA ASP A 306 23.61 -13.70 -8.11
C ASP A 306 22.38 -14.58 -8.34
N ASP A 307 22.60 -15.89 -8.50
CA ASP A 307 21.54 -16.87 -8.73
C ASP A 307 20.58 -16.95 -7.54
N THR A 308 21.09 -16.91 -6.31
CA THR A 308 20.26 -16.93 -5.10
C THR A 308 19.45 -15.64 -4.97
N ARG A 309 20.03 -14.47 -5.27
CA ARG A 309 19.31 -13.19 -5.30
C ARG A 309 18.20 -13.20 -6.35
N ARG A 310 18.52 -13.69 -7.55
CA ARG A 310 17.55 -13.87 -8.65
C ARG A 310 16.42 -14.82 -8.26
N ALA A 311 16.72 -15.95 -7.64
CA ALA A 311 15.72 -16.89 -7.17
C ALA A 311 14.81 -16.24 -6.12
N PHE A 312 15.37 -15.62 -5.08
CA PHE A 312 14.62 -14.95 -4.02
C PHE A 312 13.65 -13.87 -4.53
N ALA A 313 14.09 -13.09 -5.51
CA ALA A 313 13.29 -11.99 -6.05
C ALA A 313 12.12 -12.47 -6.90
N ASN A 314 12.18 -13.68 -7.46
CA ASN A 314 11.20 -14.19 -8.40
C ASN A 314 10.45 -15.42 -7.85
N ASP A 315 10.68 -15.80 -6.60
CA ASP A 315 10.03 -16.93 -5.94
C ASP A 315 8.54 -16.63 -5.69
N PRO A 316 7.59 -17.42 -6.21
CA PRO A 316 6.16 -17.30 -5.93
C PRO A 316 5.81 -17.26 -4.44
N LEU A 317 6.62 -17.88 -3.57
CA LEU A 317 6.46 -17.79 -2.12
C LEU A 317 6.72 -16.37 -1.59
N ASN A 318 7.61 -15.61 -2.23
CA ASN A 318 7.99 -14.26 -1.81
C ASN A 318 7.29 -13.14 -2.59
N VAL A 319 6.53 -13.43 -3.66
CA VAL A 319 5.83 -12.40 -4.44
C VAL A 319 4.31 -12.57 -4.48
N LEU A 320 3.58 -11.45 -4.31
CA LEU A 320 2.12 -11.39 -4.33
C LEU A 320 1.63 -10.14 -5.09
N ALA A 321 0.53 -10.27 -5.84
CA ALA A 321 -0.21 -9.11 -6.34
C ALA A 321 -1.01 -8.46 -5.20
N VAL A 322 -0.86 -7.14 -5.04
CA VAL A 322 -1.44 -6.39 -3.92
C VAL A 322 -1.80 -4.95 -4.31
N ASP A 323 -2.60 -4.27 -3.48
CA ASP A 323 -2.81 -2.82 -3.58
C ASP A 323 -1.47 -2.05 -3.56
N SER A 324 -1.27 -1.22 -4.57
CA SER A 324 -0.05 -0.42 -4.75
C SER A 324 0.15 0.62 -3.64
N GLY A 325 -0.92 1.18 -3.08
CA GLY A 325 -0.85 2.15 -1.99
C GLY A 325 -0.38 1.52 -0.68
N LEU A 326 -0.89 0.33 -0.36
CA LEU A 326 -0.50 -0.46 0.81
C LEU A 326 0.92 -1.00 0.65
N ASN A 327 1.30 -1.48 -0.53
CA ASN A 327 2.68 -1.88 -0.81
C ASN A 327 3.67 -0.71 -0.59
N ARG A 328 3.35 0.49 -1.09
CA ARG A 328 4.16 1.69 -0.85
C ARG A 328 4.20 2.12 0.61
N GLN A 329 3.12 1.87 1.36
CA GLN A 329 3.09 2.11 2.80
C GLN A 329 3.99 1.10 3.55
N LYS A 330 4.00 -0.17 3.13
CA LYS A 330 4.88 -1.21 3.67
C LYS A 330 6.36 -0.87 3.43
N SER A 331 6.72 -0.39 2.23
CA SER A 331 8.11 -0.07 1.87
C SER A 331 9.05 -1.27 2.11
N ASP A 332 10.09 -1.10 2.91
CA ASP A 332 11.04 -2.12 3.36
C ASP A 332 10.78 -2.57 4.82
N GLY A 333 9.56 -2.36 5.30
CA GLY A 333 9.12 -2.74 6.62
C GLY A 333 9.01 -4.26 6.79
N ASP A 334 9.53 -4.74 7.91
CA ASP A 334 9.32 -6.10 8.42
C ASP A 334 7.99 -6.22 9.17
N ALA A 335 7.68 -7.42 9.69
CA ALA A 335 6.48 -7.69 10.47
C ALA A 335 6.34 -6.83 11.76
N ALA A 336 7.43 -6.26 12.28
CA ALA A 336 7.37 -5.33 13.40
C ALA A 336 6.99 -3.90 12.98
N THR A 337 7.35 -3.53 11.76
CA THR A 337 7.18 -2.19 11.20
C THR A 337 5.82 -2.03 10.54
N TRP A 338 5.36 -3.06 9.83
CA TRP A 338 4.12 -3.01 9.07
C TRP A 338 3.44 -4.38 9.02
N LEU A 339 2.11 -4.36 9.18
CA LEU A 339 1.24 -5.52 8.98
C LEU A 339 0.06 -5.09 8.09
N PRO A 340 -0.46 -5.99 7.24
CA PRO A 340 -1.66 -5.74 6.45
C PRO A 340 -2.81 -5.16 7.29
N PRO A 341 -3.52 -4.13 6.80
CA PRO A 341 -4.75 -3.66 7.41
C PRO A 341 -5.82 -4.76 7.52
N ALA A 342 -5.93 -5.62 6.51
CA ALA A 342 -6.76 -6.82 6.55
C ALA A 342 -6.24 -7.78 7.64
N LYS A 343 -6.97 -7.87 8.76
CA LYS A 343 -6.52 -8.65 9.92
C LYS A 343 -6.55 -10.15 9.67
N ASP A 344 -7.51 -10.61 8.90
CA ASP A 344 -7.72 -12.04 8.62
C ASP A 344 -6.57 -12.62 7.80
N PHE A 345 -5.86 -11.78 7.01
CA PHE A 345 -4.68 -12.19 6.24
C PHE A 345 -3.36 -12.17 7.04
N ARG A 346 -3.32 -11.62 8.26
CA ARG A 346 -2.06 -11.43 8.99
C ARG A 346 -1.36 -12.73 9.37
N CYS A 347 -2.13 -13.77 9.68
CA CYS A 347 -1.59 -15.08 10.00
C CYS A 347 -0.82 -15.65 8.81
N GLU A 348 -1.43 -15.62 7.63
CA GLU A 348 -0.82 -16.06 6.38
C GLU A 348 0.39 -15.19 6.00
N TYR A 349 0.26 -13.87 6.07
CA TYR A 349 1.36 -12.93 5.79
C TYR A 349 2.60 -13.19 6.66
N VAL A 350 2.42 -13.43 7.96
CA VAL A 350 3.53 -13.74 8.87
C VAL A 350 4.08 -15.13 8.63
N ALA A 351 3.22 -16.14 8.47
CA ALA A 351 3.66 -17.50 8.18
C ALA A 351 4.45 -17.58 6.86
N ARG A 352 4.05 -16.82 5.84
CA ARG A 352 4.73 -16.71 4.56
C ARG A 352 6.09 -16.04 4.69
N GLN A 353 6.21 -14.94 5.45
CA GLN A 353 7.52 -14.33 5.74
C GLN A 353 8.47 -15.31 6.44
N ILE A 354 7.96 -16.08 7.41
CA ILE A 354 8.76 -17.10 8.11
C ILE A 354 9.23 -18.18 7.13
N ALA A 355 8.34 -18.67 6.26
CA ALA A 355 8.68 -19.66 5.25
C ALA A 355 9.74 -19.15 4.26
N VAL A 356 9.60 -17.91 3.78
CA VAL A 356 10.61 -17.26 2.92
C VAL A 356 11.95 -17.16 3.66
N LYS A 357 11.95 -16.66 4.90
CA LYS A 357 13.20 -16.50 5.66
C LYS A 357 13.86 -17.86 5.94
N ALA A 358 13.08 -18.90 6.21
CA ALA A 358 13.59 -20.26 6.37
C ALA A 358 14.20 -20.81 5.07
N LYS A 359 13.50 -20.69 3.94
CA LYS A 359 13.95 -21.18 2.63
C LYS A 359 15.27 -20.55 2.18
N TYR A 360 15.46 -19.28 2.50
CA TYR A 360 16.63 -18.50 2.08
C TYR A 360 17.66 -18.25 3.19
N GLU A 361 17.52 -18.91 4.35
CA GLU A 361 18.44 -18.76 5.50
C GLU A 361 18.63 -17.29 5.94
N LEU A 362 17.58 -16.49 5.84
CA LEU A 362 17.56 -15.13 6.37
C LEU A 362 17.29 -15.16 7.88
N TRP A 363 18.00 -14.34 8.64
CA TRP A 363 17.70 -14.19 10.07
C TRP A 363 16.52 -13.25 10.31
N VAL A 364 15.89 -13.41 11.47
CA VAL A 364 14.89 -12.48 11.99
C VAL A 364 15.55 -11.48 12.95
N LYS A 365 15.05 -10.24 12.97
CA LYS A 365 15.42 -9.29 14.02
C LYS A 365 14.61 -9.58 15.29
N PRO A 366 15.12 -9.30 16.50
CA PRO A 366 14.39 -9.55 17.74
C PRO A 366 12.97 -8.97 17.75
N ALA A 367 12.83 -7.68 17.39
CA ALA A 367 11.52 -7.02 17.34
C ALA A 367 10.57 -7.62 16.28
N GLU A 368 11.12 -8.12 15.19
CA GLU A 368 10.39 -8.81 14.13
C GLU A 368 9.91 -10.18 14.61
N GLY A 369 10.79 -10.99 15.22
CA GLY A 369 10.45 -12.25 15.85
C GLY A 369 9.33 -12.10 16.87
N ASP A 370 9.47 -11.14 17.80
CA ASP A 370 8.43 -10.82 18.79
C ASP A 370 7.08 -10.46 18.13
N ALA A 371 7.11 -9.75 17.01
CA ALA A 371 5.90 -9.38 16.27
C ALA A 371 5.25 -10.58 15.59
N MET A 372 6.07 -11.45 14.99
CA MET A 372 5.62 -12.68 14.36
C MET A 372 4.99 -13.63 15.39
N GLU A 373 5.62 -13.80 16.55
CA GLU A 373 5.07 -14.60 17.66
C GLU A 373 3.73 -14.04 18.17
N ARG A 374 3.63 -12.73 18.36
CA ARG A 374 2.37 -12.09 18.80
C ARG A 374 1.23 -12.29 17.82
N VAL A 375 1.50 -12.20 16.52
CA VAL A 375 0.48 -12.43 15.48
C VAL A 375 0.07 -13.89 15.50
N LEU A 376 1.03 -14.82 15.38
CA LEU A 376 0.74 -16.25 15.30
C LEU A 376 0.15 -16.84 16.59
N GLY A 377 0.45 -16.27 17.75
CA GLY A 377 -0.18 -16.64 19.02
C GLY A 377 -1.70 -16.41 19.07
N THR A 378 -2.24 -15.66 18.10
CA THR A 378 -3.69 -15.46 17.90
C THR A 378 -4.27 -16.32 16.77
N CYS A 379 -3.42 -17.07 16.06
CA CYS A 379 -3.75 -17.88 14.89
C CYS A 379 -3.65 -19.35 15.29
N ASP A 380 -4.71 -19.92 15.87
CA ASP A 380 -4.77 -21.28 16.44
C ASP A 380 -3.96 -22.32 15.63
N GLY A 381 -2.72 -22.60 16.05
CA GLY A 381 -1.85 -23.61 15.44
C GLY A 381 -1.60 -23.44 13.94
N PHE A 382 -1.54 -22.21 13.43
CA PHE A 382 -1.41 -21.95 11.98
C PHE A 382 -0.24 -22.72 11.36
N ALA A 383 -0.53 -23.44 10.28
CA ALA A 383 0.43 -24.30 9.59
C ALA A 383 1.58 -23.48 8.99
N ALA A 384 2.75 -24.09 8.89
CA ALA A 384 3.81 -23.54 8.07
C ALA A 384 3.36 -23.54 6.60
N VAL A 385 3.71 -22.49 5.86
CA VAL A 385 3.50 -22.45 4.41
C VAL A 385 4.54 -23.36 3.77
N GLU A 386 4.09 -24.42 3.10
CA GLU A 386 4.94 -25.34 2.34
C GLU A 386 5.18 -24.80 0.92
N ASP A 387 6.29 -25.21 0.30
CA ASP A 387 6.79 -24.72 -1.00
C ASP A 387 6.08 -25.37 -2.20
N ASP A 388 4.76 -25.49 -2.13
CA ASP A 388 3.97 -26.33 -3.05
C ASP A 388 2.92 -25.54 -3.87
N ASP A 389 3.23 -24.31 -4.28
CA ASP A 389 2.40 -23.60 -5.26
C ASP A 389 3.10 -23.55 -6.63
N PRO A 390 2.80 -24.49 -7.55
CA PRO A 390 3.35 -24.46 -8.89
C PRO A 390 2.87 -23.19 -9.60
N THR A 391 3.78 -22.46 -10.27
CA THR A 391 3.37 -21.42 -11.21
C THR A 391 2.35 -22.03 -12.17
N PRO A 392 1.19 -21.38 -12.38
CA PRO A 392 0.12 -21.97 -13.18
C PRO A 392 0.64 -22.29 -14.57
N ASP A 393 0.52 -23.57 -14.98
CA ASP A 393 0.88 -24.01 -16.32
C ASP A 393 0.17 -23.13 -17.37
N ARG A 394 0.79 -22.97 -18.54
CA ARG A 394 0.19 -22.25 -19.67
C ARG A 394 -1.12 -22.93 -20.09
N GLY A 395 -2.26 -22.54 -19.50
CA GLY A 395 -3.57 -22.99 -19.98
C GLY A 395 -4.75 -23.01 -19.00
N ASP A 396 -4.56 -23.05 -17.68
CA ASP A 396 -5.67 -23.51 -16.80
C ASP A 396 -6.40 -22.44 -15.95
N GLY A 397 -6.21 -21.14 -16.18
CA GLY A 397 -6.86 -20.08 -15.39
C GLY A 397 -8.00 -19.34 -16.09
N ASP A 398 -9.23 -19.74 -15.78
CA ASP A 398 -10.55 -19.09 -15.89
C ASP A 398 -10.79 -17.86 -16.80
N VAL A 399 -11.76 -18.03 -17.72
CA VAL A 399 -12.38 -17.01 -18.59
C VAL A 399 -11.37 -16.14 -19.35
N VAL A 400 -10.35 -16.78 -19.94
CA VAL A 400 -9.46 -16.11 -20.90
C VAL A 400 -10.29 -15.65 -22.11
N THR A 401 -10.72 -14.39 -22.08
CA THR A 401 -11.13 -13.71 -23.30
C THR A 401 -9.86 -13.18 -23.92
N THR A 402 -9.35 -13.85 -24.95
CA THR A 402 -8.32 -13.23 -25.81
C THR A 402 -8.99 -12.08 -26.55
N ALA A 403 -8.65 -10.84 -26.19
CA ALA A 403 -9.10 -9.68 -26.95
C ALA A 403 -8.66 -9.85 -28.42
N PRO A 404 -9.55 -9.74 -29.42
CA PRO A 404 -9.18 -9.87 -30.82
C PRO A 404 -8.10 -8.84 -31.20
N GLU A 405 -7.09 -9.30 -31.92
CA GLU A 405 -6.13 -8.44 -32.59
C GLU A 405 -6.89 -7.51 -33.55
N GLU A 406 -6.88 -6.20 -33.28
CA GLU A 406 -7.46 -5.21 -34.17
C GLU A 406 -6.67 -5.25 -35.49
N ALA A 407 -7.25 -5.87 -36.52
CA ALA A 407 -6.61 -6.13 -37.79
C ALA A 407 -6.18 -4.82 -38.47
N GLU A 408 -4.88 -4.62 -38.58
CA GLU A 408 -4.25 -3.56 -39.38
C GLU A 408 -4.46 -3.87 -40.88
N PRO A 409 -4.99 -2.96 -41.72
CA PRO A 409 -5.28 -3.27 -43.12
C PRO A 409 -4.02 -3.22 -44.00
N GLU A 410 -3.81 -4.26 -44.83
CA GLU A 410 -2.72 -4.34 -45.82
C GLU A 410 -2.84 -3.27 -46.95
N PRO A 411 -1.72 -2.80 -47.53
CA PRO A 411 -1.72 -1.72 -48.52
C PRO A 411 -1.97 -2.25 -49.93
N THR A 412 -2.96 -1.69 -50.65
CA THR A 412 -3.15 -1.93 -52.09
C THR A 412 -2.79 -0.69 -52.91
N THR A 413 -1.95 -0.93 -53.92
CA THR A 413 -1.38 0.00 -54.89
C THR A 413 -2.40 0.44 -55.94
N GLU A 414 -2.71 1.74 -56.05
CA GLU A 414 -2.90 2.49 -57.31
C GLU A 414 -3.30 3.95 -57.06
N ALA A 415 -2.74 4.87 -57.86
CA ALA A 415 -3.04 6.31 -57.91
C ALA A 415 -3.33 6.68 -59.39
N PRO A 416 -4.13 7.73 -59.72
CA PRO A 416 -3.72 9.11 -59.43
C PRO A 416 -4.81 10.18 -59.15
N GLU A 417 -4.31 11.25 -58.50
CA GLU A 417 -4.70 12.68 -58.46
C GLU A 417 -5.88 13.25 -57.65
N LYS A 418 -5.47 13.87 -56.51
CA LYS A 418 -5.88 15.13 -55.86
C LYS A 418 -7.33 15.28 -55.36
N GLN A 419 -7.50 15.12 -54.05
CA GLN A 419 -7.56 16.25 -53.10
C GLN A 419 -7.31 15.78 -51.66
N GLN A 420 -6.76 16.68 -50.85
CA GLN A 420 -6.09 16.45 -49.56
C GLN A 420 -6.99 15.88 -48.45
N SER A 421 -6.51 14.82 -47.78
CA SER A 421 -6.50 14.67 -46.32
C SER A 421 -5.60 13.49 -45.91
N SER A 422 -4.34 13.75 -45.54
CA SER A 422 -3.37 12.76 -45.03
C SER A 422 -3.55 12.60 -43.52
N SER A 423 -4.01 11.45 -43.02
CA SER A 423 -3.20 10.33 -42.48
C SER A 423 -2.25 10.72 -41.33
N GLY A 424 -2.58 10.29 -40.12
CA GLY A 424 -1.76 10.47 -38.90
C GLY A 424 -0.48 9.64 -38.91
N GLY A 425 0.52 10.12 -39.65
CA GLY A 425 1.91 9.83 -39.35
C GLY A 425 2.36 10.61 -38.11
N SER A 426 3.31 10.08 -37.35
CA SER A 426 3.90 10.76 -36.19
C SER A 426 4.65 12.02 -36.66
N VAL A 427 3.94 13.14 -36.73
CA VAL A 427 4.54 14.45 -36.96
C VAL A 427 5.45 14.74 -35.77
N TYR A 428 6.69 15.18 -36.03
CA TYR A 428 7.64 15.59 -35.01
C TYR A 428 8.22 16.94 -35.40
N TYR A 429 8.10 17.93 -34.52
CA TYR A 429 8.71 19.25 -34.70
C TYR A 429 9.92 19.40 -33.78
N LYS A 430 11.04 19.81 -34.36
CA LYS A 430 12.29 20.02 -33.62
C LYS A 430 12.19 21.25 -32.71
N ASN A 431 11.46 22.29 -33.13
CA ASN A 431 11.30 23.54 -32.39
C ASN A 431 10.10 24.36 -32.91
N CYS A 432 9.77 25.44 -32.21
CA CYS A 432 8.62 26.31 -32.53
C CYS A 432 8.73 27.10 -33.84
N THR A 433 9.90 27.19 -34.47
CA THR A 433 10.02 27.77 -35.81
C THR A 433 9.40 26.82 -36.84
N GLU A 434 9.65 25.52 -36.70
CA GLU A 434 9.11 24.49 -37.60
C GLU A 434 7.58 24.34 -37.44
N VAL A 435 7.06 24.50 -36.22
CA VAL A 435 5.61 24.52 -35.95
C VAL A 435 4.92 25.69 -36.67
N ARG A 436 5.54 26.89 -36.63
CA ARG A 436 5.04 28.10 -37.30
C ARG A 436 5.14 28.00 -38.82
N GLU A 437 6.24 27.48 -39.34
CA GLU A 437 6.42 27.25 -40.78
C GLU A 437 5.43 26.20 -41.32
N ALA A 438 5.03 25.24 -40.48
CA ALA A 438 3.97 24.28 -40.78
C ALA A 438 2.55 24.82 -40.58
N GLY A 439 2.39 26.04 -40.07
CA GLY A 439 1.08 26.65 -39.80
C GLY A 439 0.28 25.97 -38.68
N ALA A 440 0.99 25.30 -37.76
CA ALA A 440 0.41 24.54 -36.66
C ALA A 440 0.49 25.28 -35.31
N ASP A 441 0.83 26.58 -35.29
CA ASP A 441 0.88 27.36 -34.06
C ASP A 441 -0.45 28.10 -33.78
N PRO A 442 -0.90 28.18 -32.51
CA PRO A 442 -0.37 27.43 -31.36
C PRO A 442 -0.74 25.94 -31.44
N ILE A 443 0.19 25.05 -31.03
CA ILE A 443 -0.01 23.59 -31.08
C ILE A 443 -0.47 23.06 -29.73
N HIS A 444 -1.59 22.34 -29.68
CA HIS A 444 -2.21 21.93 -28.42
C HIS A 444 -1.87 20.49 -28.01
N ARG A 445 -1.89 20.24 -26.69
CA ARG A 445 -1.66 18.90 -26.13
C ARG A 445 -2.68 17.90 -26.67
N GLY A 446 -2.16 16.86 -27.36
CA GLY A 446 -2.98 15.83 -28.02
C GLY A 446 -3.06 16.01 -29.55
N GLU A 447 -2.60 17.15 -30.08
CA GLU A 447 -2.45 17.34 -31.52
C GLU A 447 -1.19 16.63 -32.06
N PRO A 448 -1.24 16.10 -33.29
CA PRO A 448 -0.07 15.49 -33.93
C PRO A 448 1.11 16.45 -33.99
N GLY A 449 2.27 16.05 -33.46
CA GLY A 449 3.46 16.91 -33.39
C GLY A 449 3.63 17.67 -32.08
N TYR A 450 2.64 17.66 -31.17
CA TYR A 450 2.83 18.21 -29.84
C TYR A 450 3.87 17.40 -29.07
N ALA A 451 4.84 18.10 -28.49
CA ALA A 451 5.85 17.51 -27.63
C ALA A 451 6.19 18.49 -26.51
N LYS A 452 6.50 17.96 -25.32
CA LYS A 452 6.72 18.75 -24.10
C LYS A 452 7.83 19.80 -24.23
N HIS A 453 8.79 19.64 -25.16
CA HIS A 453 9.84 20.62 -25.40
C HIS A 453 9.35 21.86 -26.18
N LEU A 454 8.16 21.83 -26.74
CA LEU A 454 7.51 22.93 -27.47
C LEU A 454 6.61 23.79 -26.55
N ASP A 455 6.22 23.23 -25.40
CA ASP A 455 5.36 23.83 -24.38
C ASP A 455 6.22 24.22 -23.17
N ARG A 456 6.68 25.48 -23.17
CA ARG A 456 7.72 25.96 -22.24
C ARG A 456 7.18 26.09 -20.81
N ASP A 457 5.92 26.46 -20.65
CA ASP A 457 5.29 26.73 -19.36
C ASP A 457 4.37 25.59 -18.88
N GLY A 458 4.09 24.62 -19.75
CA GLY A 458 3.48 23.33 -19.42
C GLY A 458 1.95 23.37 -19.36
N ASP A 459 1.33 24.43 -19.89
CA ASP A 459 -0.10 24.68 -19.77
C ASP A 459 -0.94 23.87 -20.78
N GLY A 460 -0.27 23.21 -21.74
CA GLY A 460 -0.90 22.43 -22.81
C GLY A 460 -0.98 23.16 -24.15
N VAL A 461 -0.39 24.35 -24.27
CA VAL A 461 -0.30 25.16 -25.48
C VAL A 461 1.18 25.35 -25.84
N GLY A 462 1.65 24.60 -26.84
CA GLY A 462 3.00 24.72 -27.37
C GLY A 462 3.14 25.88 -28.35
N CYS A 463 4.29 26.55 -28.31
CA CYS A 463 4.69 27.55 -29.30
C CYS A 463 3.75 28.76 -29.45
N GLU A 464 3.11 29.19 -28.36
CA GLU A 464 2.40 30.49 -28.29
C GLU A 464 3.28 31.71 -28.62
#